data_AF-A0A945SFF0-F1
#
_entry.id   AF-A0A945SFF0-F1
#
_cell.length_a   1.000
_cell.length_b   1.000
_cell.length_c   1.000
_cell.angle_alpha   90.00
_cell.angle_beta   90.00
_cell.angle_gamma   90.00
#
_symmetry.space_group_name_H-M   'P 1'
#
loop_
_entity.id
_entity.type
_entity.pdbx_description
1 polymer ?
#
loop_
_entity_poly.entity_id
_entity_poly.type
_entity_poly.pdbx_seq_one_letter_code
_entity_poly.pdbx_strand_id
1 'polypeptide(L)'
;MSGYYFFQFQAPTQIAIAFSGVLSLLYPFGLRKVPFSKIFVISLIWTISTMLLLVFENNIPITQNIVLHLISRFLFVFAITIPFDIRDLKHDAQNLETIPLFFGVQKSKVIGVSALFICVLIAIFQSFENSLNSSNLLALILLYFVASIFIRKSDESKGEMYFSFWIESLCILVYFFLIISGLIF
;
A
#
# COMPACT_ATOMS: atom_id res chain seq x y z
N MET A 1 23.09 20.63 -3.52
CA MET A 1 21.93 21.11 -2.74
C MET A 1 21.17 19.97 -2.07
N SER A 2 20.66 18.97 -2.80
CA SER A 2 19.90 17.85 -2.20
C SER A 2 20.66 17.03 -1.16
N GLY A 3 21.93 16.69 -1.42
CA GLY A 3 22.76 15.95 -0.45
C GLY A 3 23.04 16.70 0.86
N TYR A 4 23.00 18.04 0.86
CA TYR A 4 23.18 18.84 2.07
C TYR A 4 21.98 18.73 3.01
N TYR A 5 20.76 18.77 2.47
CA TYR A 5 19.53 18.61 3.26
C TYR A 5 19.38 17.19 3.82
N PHE A 6 19.94 16.18 3.18
CA PHE A 6 19.92 14.81 3.69
C PHE A 6 20.55 14.68 5.08
N PHE A 7 21.68 15.37 5.31
CA PHE A 7 22.38 15.35 6.60
C PHE A 7 21.64 16.13 7.70
N GLN A 8 20.58 16.87 7.38
CA GLN A 8 19.76 17.57 8.37
C GLN A 8 18.71 16.65 9.02
N PHE A 9 18.35 15.54 8.38
CA PHE A 9 17.42 14.56 8.94
C PHE A 9 18.03 13.79 10.10
N GLN A 10 17.19 13.19 10.92
CA GLN A 10 17.65 12.30 11.99
C GLN A 10 18.27 11.02 11.42
N ALA A 11 19.25 10.46 12.15
CA ALA A 11 19.94 9.22 11.76
C ALA A 11 19.00 8.06 11.36
N PRO A 12 17.92 7.72 12.11
CA PRO A 12 17.00 6.66 11.67
C PRO A 12 16.28 6.98 10.35
N THR A 13 15.89 8.23 10.13
CA THR A 13 15.28 8.70 8.87
C THR A 13 16.27 8.57 7.72
N GLN A 14 17.53 8.98 7.91
CA GLN A 14 18.59 8.84 6.91
C GLN A 14 18.80 7.37 6.51
N ILE A 15 18.86 6.47 7.49
CA ILE A 15 19.00 5.03 7.27
C ILE A 15 17.81 4.48 6.46
N ALA A 16 16.58 4.88 6.78
CA ALA A 16 15.39 4.44 6.07
C ALA A 16 15.35 4.96 4.61
N ILE A 17 15.78 6.19 4.37
CA ILE A 17 15.94 6.75 3.02
C ILE A 17 17.01 5.98 2.24
N ALA A 18 18.18 5.77 2.84
CA ALA A 18 19.26 5.03 2.20
C ALA A 18 18.83 3.60 1.87
N PHE A 19 18.17 2.91 2.81
CA PHE A 19 17.64 1.57 2.60
C PHE A 19 16.62 1.50 1.46
N SER A 20 15.63 2.40 1.44
CA SER A 20 14.63 2.44 0.36
C SER A 20 15.24 2.80 -0.99
N GLY A 21 16.22 3.70 -1.03
CA GLY A 21 17.00 4.04 -2.22
C GLY A 21 17.80 2.86 -2.75
N VAL A 22 18.55 2.17 -1.89
CA VAL A 22 19.32 0.97 -2.25
C VAL A 22 18.41 -0.13 -2.76
N LEU A 23 17.29 -0.40 -2.08
CA LEU A 23 16.32 -1.40 -2.51
C LEU A 23 15.76 -1.08 -3.91
N SER A 24 15.45 0.20 -4.16
CA SER A 24 14.97 0.67 -5.46
C SER A 24 16.02 0.52 -6.56
N LEU A 25 17.28 0.83 -6.25
CA LEU A 25 18.39 0.68 -7.19
C LEU A 25 18.69 -0.79 -7.50
N LEU A 26 18.65 -1.68 -6.50
CA LEU A 26 18.88 -3.11 -6.66
C LEU A 26 17.73 -3.84 -7.38
N TYR A 27 16.55 -3.21 -7.45
CA TYR A 27 15.39 -3.80 -8.11
C TYR A 27 15.68 -4.30 -9.53
N PRO A 28 16.15 -3.47 -10.48
CA PRO A 28 16.50 -3.93 -11.83
C PRO A 28 17.68 -4.90 -11.91
N PHE A 29 18.61 -4.89 -10.94
CA PHE A 29 19.86 -5.68 -11.01
C PHE A 29 19.77 -7.10 -10.46
N GLY A 30 18.64 -7.49 -9.85
CA GLY A 30 18.50 -8.87 -9.37
C GLY A 30 17.13 -9.18 -8.78
N LEU A 31 16.55 -8.26 -8.01
CA LEU A 31 15.26 -8.52 -7.36
C LEU A 31 14.14 -8.73 -8.39
N ARG A 32 14.22 -8.05 -9.54
CA ARG A 32 13.28 -8.24 -10.66
C ARG A 32 13.11 -9.70 -11.09
N LYS A 33 14.15 -10.53 -10.95
CA LYS A 33 14.11 -11.96 -11.32
C LYS A 33 13.44 -12.84 -10.27
N VAL A 34 13.27 -12.33 -9.04
CA VAL A 34 12.62 -13.07 -7.96
C VAL A 34 11.10 -13.00 -8.18
N PRO A 35 10.38 -14.14 -8.17
CA PRO A 35 8.93 -14.15 -8.34
C PRO A 35 8.23 -13.28 -7.31
N PHE A 36 7.18 -12.58 -7.73
CA PHE A 36 6.35 -11.68 -6.92
C PHE A 36 7.05 -10.46 -6.31
N SER A 37 8.37 -10.35 -6.42
CA SER A 37 9.17 -9.28 -5.80
C SER A 37 8.66 -7.87 -6.09
N LYS A 38 8.18 -7.63 -7.32
CA LYS A 38 7.64 -6.34 -7.78
C LYS A 38 6.67 -5.74 -6.76
N ILE A 39 5.62 -6.50 -6.42
CA ILE A 39 4.54 -5.98 -5.58
C ILE A 39 4.99 -5.75 -4.14
N PHE A 40 5.83 -6.65 -3.59
CA PHE A 40 6.38 -6.54 -2.24
C PHE A 40 7.32 -5.34 -2.10
N VAL A 41 8.17 -5.10 -3.09
CA VAL A 41 9.10 -3.96 -3.10
C VAL A 41 8.33 -2.65 -3.18
N ILE A 42 7.31 -2.56 -4.07
CA ILE A 42 6.47 -1.37 -4.19
C ILE A 42 5.74 -1.06 -2.87
N SER A 43 5.07 -2.05 -2.27
CA SER A 43 4.32 -1.83 -1.03
C SER A 43 5.22 -1.49 0.16
N LEU A 44 6.43 -2.06 0.21
CA LEU A 44 7.43 -1.75 1.23
C LEU A 44 7.94 -0.30 1.08
N ILE A 45 8.39 0.09 -0.11
CA ILE A 45 8.89 1.45 -0.36
C ILE A 45 7.82 2.49 -0.04
N TRP A 46 6.57 2.25 -0.44
CA TRP A 46 5.45 3.13 -0.11
C TRP A 46 5.16 3.24 1.39
N THR A 47 5.25 2.13 2.12
CA THR A 47 5.05 2.14 3.57
C THR A 47 6.15 2.92 4.27
N ILE A 48 7.40 2.75 3.82
CA ILE A 48 8.53 3.54 4.33
C ILE A 48 8.30 5.02 4.05
N SER A 49 8.06 5.38 2.80
CA SER A 49 8.00 6.77 2.36
C SER A 49 6.81 7.54 2.95
N THR A 50 5.65 6.89 3.08
CA THR A 50 4.41 7.56 3.52
C THR A 50 4.22 7.58 5.04
N MET A 51 4.92 6.72 5.79
CA MET A 51 4.72 6.64 7.24
C MET A 51 6.02 6.50 8.02
N LEU A 52 6.88 5.52 7.70
CA LEU A 52 8.05 5.21 8.54
C LEU A 52 9.02 6.39 8.64
N LEU A 53 9.24 7.12 7.54
CA LEU A 53 10.08 8.31 7.54
C LEU A 53 9.55 9.39 8.50
N LEU A 54 8.23 9.61 8.53
CA LEU A 54 7.61 10.59 9.42
C LEU A 54 7.69 10.14 10.89
N VAL A 55 7.50 8.84 11.16
CA VAL A 55 7.62 8.27 12.50
C VAL A 55 9.02 8.49 13.06
N PHE A 56 10.05 8.20 12.27
CA PHE A 56 11.44 8.41 12.67
C PHE A 56 11.76 9.87 12.84
N GLU A 57 11.42 10.73 11.88
CA GLU A 57 11.80 12.14 11.94
C GLU A 57 11.12 12.90 13.08
N ASN A 58 9.93 12.48 13.50
CA ASN A 58 9.22 13.10 14.62
C ASN A 58 9.48 12.38 15.97
N ASN A 59 10.46 11.47 16.04
CA ASN A 59 10.77 10.68 17.25
C ASN A 59 9.54 9.98 17.87
N ILE A 60 8.60 9.53 17.03
CA ILE A 60 7.39 8.88 17.52
C ILE A 60 7.77 7.46 18.00
N PRO A 61 7.48 7.09 19.26
CA PRO A 61 7.87 5.78 19.79
C PRO A 61 7.13 4.66 19.06
N ILE A 62 7.86 3.63 18.60
CA ILE A 62 7.29 2.48 17.89
C ILE A 62 6.46 1.63 18.86
N THR A 63 5.18 1.98 18.99
CA THR A 63 4.20 1.22 19.77
C THR A 63 3.52 0.14 18.93
N GLN A 64 2.81 -0.78 19.57
CA GLN A 64 1.97 -1.77 18.88
C GLN A 64 1.00 -1.11 17.88
N ASN A 65 0.43 0.05 18.23
CA ASN A 65 -0.48 0.76 17.33
C ASN A 65 0.22 1.23 16.05
N ILE A 66 1.46 1.71 16.15
CA ILE A 66 2.26 2.13 14.98
C ILE A 66 2.61 0.95 14.10
N VAL A 67 3.01 -0.18 14.70
CA VAL A 67 3.31 -1.41 13.95
C VAL A 67 2.07 -1.87 13.18
N LEU A 68 0.89 -1.86 13.81
CA LEU A 68 -0.37 -2.19 13.15
C LEU A 68 -0.70 -1.23 12.00
N HIS A 69 -0.46 0.07 12.15
CA HIS A 69 -0.62 1.03 11.06
C HIS A 69 0.36 0.77 9.91
N LEU A 70 1.63 0.44 10.19
CA LEU A 70 2.62 0.08 9.16
C LEU A 70 2.19 -1.18 8.39
N ILE A 71 1.73 -2.22 9.09
CA ILE A 71 1.24 -3.46 8.48
C ILE A 71 0.00 -3.17 7.63
N SER A 72 -0.98 -2.41 8.16
CA SER A 72 -2.19 -2.05 7.43
C SER A 72 -1.88 -1.24 6.17
N ARG A 73 -0.93 -0.29 6.25
CA ARG A 73 -0.47 0.49 5.09
C ARG A 73 0.17 -0.39 4.03
N PHE A 74 1.05 -1.30 4.44
CA PHE A 74 1.69 -2.26 3.56
C PHE A 74 0.67 -3.14 2.84
N LEU A 75 -0.29 -3.72 3.58
CA LEU A 75 -1.34 -4.58 3.03
C LEU A 75 -2.28 -3.82 2.10
N PHE A 76 -2.62 -2.57 2.43
CA PHE A 76 -3.43 -1.72 1.56
C PHE A 76 -2.72 -1.44 0.23
N VAL A 77 -1.46 -1.00 0.26
CA VAL A 77 -0.69 -0.76 -0.98
C VAL A 77 -0.55 -2.05 -1.77
N PHE A 78 -0.19 -3.15 -1.12
CA PHE A 78 -0.11 -4.48 -1.73
C PHE A 78 -1.41 -4.86 -2.45
N ALA A 79 -2.57 -4.64 -1.82
CA ALA A 79 -3.86 -4.96 -2.42
C ALA A 79 -4.18 -4.10 -3.67
N ILE A 80 -3.96 -2.79 -3.60
CA ILE A 80 -4.25 -1.89 -4.73
C ILE A 80 -3.24 -2.03 -5.87
N THR A 81 -2.07 -2.62 -5.64
CA THR A 81 -1.10 -2.93 -6.69
C THR A 81 -1.45 -4.16 -7.52
N ILE A 82 -2.25 -5.09 -7.00
CA ILE A 82 -2.64 -6.32 -7.74
C ILE A 82 -3.36 -6.01 -9.06
N PRO A 83 -4.33 -5.08 -9.11
CA PRO A 83 -4.93 -4.67 -10.38
C PRO A 83 -3.92 -4.21 -11.44
N PHE A 84 -2.85 -3.50 -11.05
CA PHE A 84 -1.82 -3.07 -12.01
C PHE A 84 -1.06 -4.28 -12.57
N ASP A 85 -0.74 -5.28 -11.74
CA ASP A 85 -0.17 -6.54 -12.23
C ASP A 85 -1.13 -7.33 -13.13
N ILE A 86 -2.45 -7.25 -12.90
CA ILE A 86 -3.47 -7.86 -13.78
C ILE A 86 -3.49 -7.15 -15.15
N ARG A 87 -3.41 -5.81 -15.16
CA ARG A 87 -3.34 -5.03 -16.40
C ARG A 87 -2.09 -5.36 -17.21
N ASP A 88 -0.95 -5.50 -16.52
CA ASP A 88 0.35 -5.63 -17.16
C ASP A 88 0.68 -7.08 -17.57
N LEU A 89 -0.26 -8.02 -17.44
CA LEU A 89 -0.08 -9.45 -17.71
C LEU A 89 0.60 -9.75 -19.06
N LYS A 90 0.19 -9.10 -20.16
CA LYS A 90 0.78 -9.34 -21.49
C LYS A 90 2.25 -8.95 -21.57
N HIS A 91 2.63 -7.86 -20.90
CA HIS A 91 3.98 -7.32 -20.91
C HIS A 91 4.89 -8.06 -19.92
N ASP A 92 4.33 -8.44 -18.77
CA ASP A 92 5.07 -9.09 -17.69
C ASP A 92 5.37 -10.56 -18.00
N ALA A 93 4.50 -11.26 -18.75
CA ALA A 93 4.69 -12.68 -19.11
C ALA A 93 6.02 -13.01 -19.80
N GLN A 94 6.69 -12.02 -20.40
CA GLN A 94 7.96 -12.22 -21.09
C GLN A 94 9.17 -12.22 -20.16
N ASN A 95 9.09 -11.62 -18.98
CA ASN A 95 10.27 -11.29 -18.15
C ASN A 95 10.05 -11.35 -16.63
N LEU A 96 8.82 -11.56 -16.17
CA LEU A 96 8.43 -11.41 -14.76
C LEU A 96 7.40 -12.47 -14.34
N GLU A 97 7.63 -13.09 -13.18
CA GLU A 97 6.63 -13.96 -12.55
C GLU A 97 5.82 -13.16 -11.51
N THR A 98 4.66 -12.64 -11.93
CA THR A 98 3.73 -11.90 -11.05
C THR A 98 2.66 -12.81 -10.45
N ILE A 99 1.98 -12.33 -9.40
CA ILE A 99 0.93 -13.11 -8.71
C ILE A 99 -0.19 -13.51 -9.70
N PRO A 100 -0.68 -12.62 -10.59
CA PRO A 100 -1.66 -12.98 -11.62
C PRO A 100 -1.18 -14.00 -12.63
N LEU A 101 0.12 -14.00 -12.99
CA LEU A 101 0.67 -14.97 -13.93
C LEU A 101 0.77 -16.37 -13.30
N PHE A 102 1.16 -16.45 -12.03
CA PHE A 102 1.35 -17.73 -11.33
C PHE A 102 0.04 -18.34 -10.80
N PHE A 103 -0.79 -17.56 -10.13
CA PHE A 103 -2.03 -18.04 -9.50
C PHE A 103 -3.28 -17.85 -10.37
N GLY A 104 -3.19 -17.04 -11.42
CA GLY A 104 -4.33 -16.59 -12.22
C GLY A 104 -4.98 -15.33 -11.67
N VAL A 105 -5.69 -14.62 -12.56
CA VAL A 105 -6.37 -13.35 -12.28
C VAL A 105 -7.35 -13.48 -11.11
N GLN A 106 -8.19 -14.52 -11.09
CA GLN A 106 -9.24 -14.66 -10.07
C GLN A 106 -8.66 -14.88 -8.67
N LYS A 107 -7.64 -15.74 -8.53
CA LYS A 107 -6.97 -15.96 -7.23
C LYS A 107 -6.24 -14.70 -6.75
N SER A 108 -5.63 -13.96 -7.67
CA SER A 108 -4.96 -12.70 -7.33
C SER A 108 -5.93 -11.66 -6.79
N LYS A 109 -7.13 -11.53 -7.38
CA LYS A 109 -8.20 -10.68 -6.83
C LYS A 109 -8.59 -11.10 -5.42
N VAL A 110 -8.73 -12.41 -5.17
CA VAL A 110 -9.04 -12.94 -3.83
C VAL A 110 -7.94 -12.60 -2.85
N ILE A 111 -6.66 -12.75 -3.23
CA ILE A 111 -5.51 -12.36 -2.41
C ILE A 111 -5.59 -10.87 -2.04
N GLY A 112 -5.85 -9.99 -3.00
CA GLY A 112 -6.00 -8.55 -2.74
C GLY A 112 -7.14 -8.22 -1.79
N VAL A 113 -8.32 -8.80 -2.01
CA VAL A 113 -9.47 -8.60 -1.12
C VAL A 113 -9.22 -9.18 0.27
N SER A 114 -8.51 -10.30 0.37
CA SER A 114 -8.13 -10.89 1.67
C SER A 114 -7.17 -9.99 2.45
N ALA A 115 -6.23 -9.31 1.77
CA ALA A 115 -5.35 -8.33 2.40
C ALA A 115 -6.15 -7.12 2.93
N LEU A 116 -7.11 -6.61 2.16
CA LEU A 116 -8.01 -5.55 2.62
C LEU A 116 -8.90 -5.98 3.79
N PHE A 117 -9.34 -7.24 3.80
CA PHE A 117 -10.09 -7.79 4.93
C PHE A 117 -9.24 -7.82 6.21
N ILE A 118 -7.96 -8.18 6.11
CA ILE A 118 -7.02 -8.08 7.24
C ILE A 118 -6.86 -6.62 7.70
N CYS A 119 -6.80 -5.65 6.77
CA CYS A 119 -6.78 -4.22 7.14
C CYS A 119 -8.03 -3.81 7.95
N VAL A 120 -9.23 -4.32 7.60
CA VAL A 120 -10.47 -4.09 8.36
C VAL A 120 -10.35 -4.67 9.77
N LEU A 121 -9.86 -5.89 9.91
CA LEU A 121 -9.67 -6.52 11.23
C LEU A 121 -8.69 -5.73 12.10
N ILE A 122 -7.59 -5.24 11.51
CA ILE A 122 -6.63 -4.37 12.20
C ILE A 122 -7.31 -3.08 12.65
N ALA A 123 -8.08 -2.42 11.79
CA ALA A 123 -8.77 -1.17 12.13
C ALA A 123 -9.80 -1.36 13.26
N ILE A 124 -10.56 -2.46 13.23
CA ILE A 124 -11.50 -2.83 14.29
C ILE A 124 -10.74 -3.07 15.61
N PHE A 125 -9.65 -3.81 15.58
CA PHE A 125 -8.82 -4.06 16.76
C PHE A 125 -8.27 -2.75 17.36
N GLN A 126 -7.76 -1.85 16.52
CA GLN A 126 -7.29 -0.52 16.95
C GLN A 126 -8.43 0.33 17.56
N SER A 127 -9.65 0.21 17.04
CA SER A 127 -10.81 0.89 17.63
C SER A 127 -11.17 0.35 19.00
N PHE A 128 -11.07 -0.97 19.24
CA PHE A 128 -11.29 -1.57 20.56
C PHE A 128 -10.26 -1.12 21.60
N GLU A 129 -9.01 -0.91 21.19
CA GLU A 129 -7.94 -0.36 22.03
C GLU A 129 -8.05 1.17 22.23
N ASN A 130 -9.14 1.80 21.77
CA ASN A 130 -9.36 3.25 21.76
C ASN A 130 -8.23 4.05 21.08
N SER A 131 -7.44 3.41 20.21
CA SER A 131 -6.37 4.09 19.46
C SER A 131 -6.87 4.71 18.15
N LEU A 132 -8.11 4.40 17.76
CA LEU A 132 -8.72 4.81 16.49
C LEU A 132 -10.17 5.28 16.71
N ASN A 133 -10.44 6.53 16.36
CA ASN A 133 -11.76 7.16 16.50
C ASN A 133 -12.82 6.50 15.60
N SER A 134 -14.09 6.53 16.03
CA SER A 134 -15.21 5.97 15.26
C SER A 134 -15.35 6.55 13.84
N SER A 135 -15.08 7.85 13.66
CA SER A 135 -15.04 8.49 12.35
C SER A 135 -13.97 7.88 11.44
N ASN A 136 -12.73 7.80 11.93
CA ASN A 136 -11.62 7.19 11.20
C ASN A 136 -11.91 5.72 10.85
N LEU A 137 -12.55 4.97 11.76
CA LEU A 137 -12.91 3.57 11.54
C LEU A 137 -13.89 3.45 10.38
N LEU A 138 -14.96 4.25 10.39
CA LEU A 138 -15.96 4.28 9.33
C LEU A 138 -15.32 4.63 7.98
N ALA A 139 -14.44 5.64 7.95
CA ALA A 139 -13.74 6.05 6.73
C ALA A 139 -12.87 4.93 6.14
N LEU A 140 -12.13 4.21 6.98
CA LEU A 140 -11.29 3.09 6.55
C LEU A 140 -12.13 1.89 6.05
N ILE A 141 -13.23 1.56 6.74
CA ILE A 141 -14.14 0.48 6.30
C ILE A 141 -14.72 0.81 4.91
N LEU A 142 -15.20 2.04 4.72
CA LEU A 142 -15.73 2.49 3.42
C LEU A 142 -14.64 2.44 2.32
N LEU A 143 -13.42 2.89 2.63
CA LEU A 143 -12.30 2.82 1.71
C LEU A 143 -12.01 1.38 1.28
N TYR A 144 -11.85 0.46 2.23
CA TYR A 144 -11.51 -0.94 1.94
C TYR A 144 -12.64 -1.66 1.20
N PHE A 145 -13.89 -1.31 1.50
CA PHE A 145 -15.04 -1.82 0.76
C PHE A 145 -15.01 -1.37 -0.71
N VAL A 146 -14.83 -0.07 -0.97
CA VAL A 146 -14.75 0.47 -2.33
C VAL A 146 -13.53 -0.08 -3.08
N ALA A 147 -12.36 -0.15 -2.43
CA ALA A 147 -11.16 -0.74 -2.98
C ALA A 147 -11.39 -2.21 -3.39
N SER A 148 -12.09 -2.99 -2.56
CA SER A 148 -12.44 -4.38 -2.87
C SER A 148 -13.32 -4.51 -4.12
N ILE A 149 -14.26 -3.57 -4.32
CA ILE A 149 -15.09 -3.54 -5.53
C ILE A 149 -14.23 -3.27 -6.77
N PHE A 150 -13.30 -2.32 -6.71
CA PHE A 150 -12.39 -2.04 -7.83
C PHE A 150 -11.44 -3.20 -8.12
N ILE A 151 -10.84 -3.82 -7.09
CA ILE A 151 -9.99 -5.00 -7.29
C ILE A 151 -10.79 -6.13 -7.97
N ARG A 152 -12.02 -6.40 -7.53
CA ARG A 152 -12.83 -7.48 -8.11
C ARG A 152 -13.21 -7.20 -9.58
N LYS A 153 -13.49 -5.94 -9.92
CA LYS A 153 -13.85 -5.49 -11.28
C LYS A 153 -12.65 -5.30 -12.21
N SER A 154 -11.41 -5.32 -11.69
CA SER A 154 -10.21 -5.23 -12.51
C SER A 154 -10.13 -6.38 -13.51
N ASP A 155 -9.81 -6.10 -14.76
CA ASP A 155 -9.67 -7.12 -15.80
C ASP A 155 -8.68 -6.61 -16.84
N GLU A 156 -7.99 -7.51 -17.51
CA GLU A 156 -7.01 -7.18 -18.56
C GLU A 156 -7.64 -6.39 -19.72
N SER A 157 -8.94 -6.57 -19.96
CA SER A 157 -9.71 -5.85 -20.98
C SER A 157 -10.10 -4.41 -20.61
N LYS A 158 -9.87 -3.98 -19.37
CA LYS A 158 -10.20 -2.62 -18.93
C LYS A 158 -9.18 -1.61 -19.48
N GLY A 159 -9.67 -0.47 -19.94
CA GLY A 159 -8.81 0.59 -20.46
C GLY A 159 -7.89 1.19 -19.38
N GLU A 160 -6.79 1.81 -19.80
CA GLU A 160 -5.76 2.37 -18.92
C GLU A 160 -6.32 3.34 -17.86
N MET A 161 -7.30 4.16 -18.24
CA MET A 161 -7.98 5.08 -17.32
C MET A 161 -8.62 4.38 -16.13
N TYR A 162 -9.05 3.11 -16.26
CA TYR A 162 -9.56 2.36 -15.13
C TYR A 162 -8.51 2.22 -14.02
N PHE A 163 -7.29 1.87 -14.39
CA PHE A 163 -6.21 1.62 -13.44
C PHE A 163 -5.58 2.93 -12.95
N SER A 164 -5.16 3.78 -13.88
CA SER A 164 -4.43 5.01 -13.54
C SER A 164 -5.31 6.04 -12.85
N PHE A 165 -6.60 6.16 -13.21
CA PHE A 165 -7.47 7.12 -12.54
C PHE A 165 -8.15 6.50 -11.31
N TRP A 166 -8.93 5.43 -11.47
CA TRP A 166 -9.81 4.96 -10.38
C TRP A 166 -9.05 4.28 -9.24
N ILE A 167 -8.04 3.46 -9.55
CA ILE A 167 -7.31 2.71 -8.53
C ILE A 167 -6.32 3.61 -7.81
N GLU A 168 -5.59 4.48 -8.52
CA GLU A 168 -4.71 5.46 -7.86
C GLU A 168 -5.50 6.46 -7.01
N SER A 169 -6.72 6.83 -7.44
CA SER A 169 -7.60 7.71 -6.67
C SER A 169 -7.97 7.15 -5.30
N LEU A 170 -7.87 5.84 -5.07
CA LEU A 170 -8.12 5.25 -3.74
C LEU A 170 -7.23 5.85 -2.65
N CYS A 171 -5.99 6.24 -2.99
CA CYS A 171 -5.07 6.89 -2.05
C CYS A 171 -5.58 8.26 -1.58
N ILE A 172 -6.33 8.98 -2.43
CA ILE A 172 -6.91 10.29 -2.12
C ILE A 172 -8.32 10.11 -1.53
N LEU A 173 -9.06 9.09 -1.96
CA LEU A 173 -10.44 8.82 -1.56
C LEU A 173 -10.59 8.63 -0.05
N VAL A 174 -9.55 8.17 0.64
CA VAL A 174 -9.55 8.07 2.10
C VAL A 174 -9.86 9.41 2.78
N TYR A 175 -9.33 10.54 2.26
CA TYR A 175 -9.58 11.87 2.82
C TYR A 175 -11.03 12.30 2.61
N PHE A 176 -11.60 11.96 1.45
CA PHE A 176 -13.01 12.23 1.17
C PHE A 176 -13.93 11.49 2.16
N PHE A 177 -13.66 10.21 2.42
CA PHE A 177 -14.42 9.44 3.41
C PHE A 177 -14.16 9.91 4.84
N LEU A 178 -12.94 10.34 5.16
CA LEU A 178 -12.63 10.95 6.46
C LEU A 178 -13.51 12.18 6.72
N ILE A 179 -13.59 13.10 5.76
CA ILE A 179 -14.43 14.31 5.87
C ILE A 179 -15.90 13.94 6.08
N ILE A 180 -16.45 13.03 5.28
CA ILE A 180 -17.85 12.60 5.42
C ILE A 180 -18.08 11.96 6.79
N SER A 181 -17.21 11.05 7.20
CA SER A 181 -17.35 10.37 8.50
C SER A 181 -17.27 11.36 9.67
N GLY A 182 -16.40 12.36 9.59
CA GLY A 182 -16.25 13.39 10.61
C GLY A 182 -17.43 14.38 10.67
N LEU A 183 -18.30 14.42 9.66
CA LEU A 183 -19.55 15.18 9.70
C LEU A 183 -20.71 14.39 10.32
N ILE A 184 -20.59 13.07 10.40
CA ILE A 184 -21.63 12.17 10.95
C ILE A 184 -21.51 12.05 12.48
N PHE A 185 -20.28 12.07 12.99
CA PHE A 185 -19.96 12.00 14.43
C PHE A 185 -19.72 13.40 15.00
#